data_AF-D6WG06-F1
#
_entry.id   AF-D6WG06-F1
#
_cell.length_a   1.000
_cell.length_b   1.000
_cell.length_c   1.000
_cell.angle_alpha   90.00
_cell.angle_beta   90.00
_cell.angle_gamma   90.00
#
_symmetry.space_group_name_H-M   'P 1'
#
loop_
_entity.id
_entity.type
_entity.pdbx_description
1 polymer ?
#
loop_
_entity_poly.entity_id
_entity_poly.type
_entity_poly.pdbx_seq_one_letter_code
_entity_poly.pdbx_strand_id
1 'polypeptide(L)'
;MLLSRYRFVKRLLMEGRGIQVLRKCAYNLFVLKETTDIFNEIFGWPVLFLVLYTSLKLLYYFESAINDVVRVKTELIIVDISLIFIYVIGTFVIFVKCDDVLKEAEEIFYLLQKIKAKNKKLQDVIVTNVYVLPKFSAAKFFSLEKATIFKMLSSLITFVLVIFQLKFLMWDVFDEAHHRK
;
A
#
# COMPACT_ATOMS: atom_id res chain seq x y z
N MET A 1 10.46 -4.30 -11.97
CA MET A 1 10.95 -5.64 -12.41
C MET A 1 9.87 -6.73 -12.29
N LEU A 2 9.18 -6.88 -11.14
CA LEU A 2 8.10 -7.86 -11.00
C LEU A 2 6.96 -7.68 -12.02
N LEU A 3 6.48 -6.44 -12.20
CA LEU A 3 5.40 -6.14 -13.15
C LEU A 3 5.71 -6.58 -14.60
N SER A 4 6.93 -6.39 -15.07
CA SER A 4 7.30 -6.81 -16.44
C SER A 4 7.32 -8.32 -16.59
N ARG A 5 7.66 -9.06 -15.52
CA ARG A 5 7.60 -10.53 -15.49
C ARG A 5 6.15 -11.04 -15.52
N TYR A 6 5.23 -10.41 -14.77
CA TYR A 6 3.80 -10.73 -14.84
C TYR A 6 3.25 -10.48 -16.26
N ARG A 7 3.53 -9.31 -16.86
CA ARG A 7 3.14 -9.01 -18.24
C ARG A 7 3.71 -9.98 -19.27
N PHE A 8 4.93 -10.48 -19.05
CA PHE A 8 5.53 -11.49 -19.90
C PHE A 8 4.77 -12.82 -19.81
N VAL A 9 4.45 -13.29 -18.61
CA VAL A 9 3.65 -14.52 -18.42
C VAL A 9 2.26 -14.37 -19.07
N LYS A 10 1.62 -13.20 -18.92
CA LYS A 10 0.34 -12.90 -19.57
C LYS A 10 0.41 -13.03 -21.08
N ARG A 11 1.43 -12.45 -21.73
CA ARG A 11 1.63 -12.58 -23.18
C ARG A 11 1.81 -14.02 -23.61
N LEU A 12 2.65 -14.79 -22.90
CA LEU A 12 2.83 -16.21 -23.16
C LEU A 12 1.52 -16.99 -23.05
N LEU A 13 0.65 -16.61 -22.11
CA LEU A 13 -0.66 -17.25 -21.92
C LEU A 13 -1.65 -16.92 -23.04
N MET A 14 -1.57 -15.72 -23.62
CA MET A 14 -2.42 -15.31 -24.75
C MET A 14 -1.98 -15.94 -26.07
N GLU A 15 -0.67 -16.07 -26.29
CA GLU A 15 -0.09 -16.58 -27.54
C GLU A 15 0.01 -18.12 -27.57
N GLY A 16 0.27 -18.76 -26.42
CA GLY A 16 0.56 -20.18 -26.36
C GLY A 16 -0.65 -21.07 -26.07
N ARG A 17 -1.03 -21.93 -27.02
CA ARG A 17 -2.04 -23.00 -26.83
C ARG A 17 -1.35 -24.36 -26.72
N GLY A 18 -0.68 -24.63 -25.61
CA GLY A 18 -0.02 -25.92 -25.38
C GLY A 18 0.21 -26.24 -23.91
N ILE A 19 0.14 -27.52 -23.55
CA ILE A 19 0.33 -28.01 -22.18
C ILE A 19 1.74 -27.65 -21.66
N GLN A 20 2.76 -27.72 -22.52
CA GLN A 20 4.13 -27.33 -22.16
C GLN A 20 4.24 -25.82 -21.83
N VAL A 21 3.59 -24.95 -22.60
CA VAL A 21 3.55 -23.51 -22.33
C VAL A 21 2.83 -23.24 -21.02
N LEU A 22 1.72 -23.94 -20.76
CA LEU A 22 0.99 -23.80 -19.51
C LEU A 22 1.81 -24.23 -18.29
N ARG A 23 2.55 -25.35 -18.38
CA ARG A 23 3.49 -25.77 -17.34
C ARG A 23 4.56 -24.70 -17.08
N LYS A 24 5.14 -24.13 -18.14
CA LYS A 24 6.13 -23.05 -18.02
C LYS A 24 5.54 -21.79 -17.38
N CYS A 25 4.31 -21.41 -17.76
CA CYS A 25 3.61 -20.27 -17.15
C CYS A 25 3.32 -20.53 -15.66
N ALA A 26 2.88 -21.73 -15.30
CA ALA A 26 2.60 -22.09 -13.91
C ALA A 26 3.87 -22.07 -13.04
N TYR A 27 4.98 -22.61 -13.56
CA TYR A 27 6.29 -22.52 -12.89
C TYR A 27 6.72 -21.06 -12.70
N ASN A 28 6.60 -20.22 -13.74
CA ASN A 28 6.93 -18.81 -13.60
C ASN A 28 6.05 -18.13 -12.54
N LEU A 29 4.73 -18.38 -12.53
CA LEU A 29 3.84 -17.81 -11.51
C LEU A 29 4.23 -18.23 -10.10
N PHE A 30 4.65 -19.48 -9.91
CA PHE A 30 5.18 -19.96 -8.64
C PHE A 30 6.41 -19.16 -8.20
N VAL A 31 7.41 -19.02 -9.07
CA VAL A 31 8.62 -18.23 -8.79
C VAL A 31 8.29 -16.77 -8.51
N LEU A 32 7.33 -16.18 -9.25
CA LEU A 32 6.89 -14.80 -8.99
C LEU A 32 6.20 -14.66 -7.63
N LYS A 33 5.39 -15.62 -7.20
CA LYS A 33 4.82 -15.62 -5.84
C LYS A 33 5.90 -15.72 -4.78
N GLU A 34 6.82 -16.66 -4.92
CA GLU A 34 7.94 -16.82 -3.98
C GLU A 34 8.73 -15.51 -3.87
N THR A 35 8.95 -14.83 -4.99
CA THR A 35 9.58 -13.50 -5.01
C THR A 35 8.75 -12.45 -4.26
N THR A 36 7.42 -12.47 -4.39
CA THR A 36 6.53 -11.59 -3.62
C THR A 36 6.55 -11.92 -2.13
N ASP A 37 6.62 -13.19 -1.76
CA ASP A 37 6.68 -13.61 -0.36
C ASP A 37 8.01 -13.16 0.28
N ILE A 38 9.13 -13.33 -0.42
CA ILE A 38 10.44 -12.79 -0.02
C ILE A 38 10.40 -11.26 0.09
N PHE A 39 9.75 -10.57 -0.86
CA PHE A 39 9.58 -9.12 -0.78
C PHE A 39 8.84 -8.71 0.49
N ASN A 40 7.75 -9.40 0.85
CA ASN A 40 7.01 -9.10 2.08
C ASN A 40 7.84 -9.38 3.34
N GLU A 41 8.70 -10.38 3.33
CA GLU A 41 9.57 -10.70 4.46
C GLU A 41 10.64 -9.62 4.67
N ILE A 42 11.28 -9.18 3.59
CA ILE A 42 12.35 -8.17 3.63
C ILE A 42 11.78 -6.77 3.88
N PHE A 43 10.77 -6.37 3.12
CA PHE A 43 10.26 -5.00 3.11
C PHE A 43 9.01 -4.80 3.97
N GLY A 44 8.39 -5.87 4.47
CA GLY A 44 7.16 -5.76 5.25
C GLY A 44 7.34 -4.92 6.53
N TRP A 45 8.41 -5.18 7.28
CA TRP A 45 8.76 -4.40 8.47
C TRP A 45 9.19 -2.96 8.14
N PRO A 46 10.13 -2.73 7.20
CA PRO A 46 10.45 -1.37 6.77
C PRO A 46 9.25 -0.54 6.33
N VAL A 47 8.32 -1.13 5.55
CA VAL A 47 7.11 -0.43 5.11
C VAL A 47 6.19 -0.11 6.29
N LEU A 48 6.02 -1.04 7.24
CA LEU A 48 5.26 -0.78 8.47
C LEU A 48 5.85 0.40 9.26
N PHE A 49 7.16 0.40 9.51
CA PHE A 49 7.81 1.48 10.25
C PHE A 49 7.78 2.79 9.48
N LEU A 50 7.93 2.76 8.16
CA LEU A 50 7.83 3.95 7.31
C LEU A 50 6.45 4.59 7.41
N VAL A 51 5.39 3.79 7.35
CA VAL A 51 4.02 4.27 7.52
C VAL A 51 3.82 4.86 8.91
N LEU A 52 4.18 4.13 9.98
CA LEU A 52 4.05 4.61 11.36
C LEU A 52 4.81 5.92 11.59
N TYR A 53 6.06 5.98 11.16
CA TYR A 53 6.90 7.17 11.26
C TYR A 53 6.27 8.37 10.54
N THR A 54 5.82 8.17 9.29
CA THR A 54 5.21 9.23 8.50
C THR A 54 3.89 9.71 9.14
N SER A 55 3.07 8.80 9.65
CA SER A 55 1.83 9.13 10.36
C SER A 55 2.07 9.94 11.64
N LEU A 56 3.02 9.52 12.47
CA LEU A 56 3.37 10.23 13.71
C LEU A 56 3.96 11.60 13.43
N LYS A 57 4.86 11.71 12.44
CA LYS A 57 5.44 12.99 12.03
C LYS A 57 4.37 13.94 11.50
N LEU A 58 3.47 13.48 10.62
CA LEU A 58 2.35 14.30 10.15
C LEU A 58 1.52 14.84 11.31
N LEU A 59 1.17 14.00 12.28
CA LEU A 59 0.41 14.42 13.45
C LEU A 59 1.14 15.50 14.27
N TYR A 60 2.45 15.32 14.49
CA TYR A 60 3.30 16.30 15.17
C TYR A 60 3.32 17.67 14.46
N TYR A 61 3.46 17.70 13.13
CA TYR A 61 3.43 18.98 12.40
C TYR A 61 2.05 19.62 12.42
N PHE A 62 0.97 18.84 12.36
CA PHE A 62 -0.38 19.39 12.52
C PHE A 62 -0.57 20.01 13.91
N GLU A 63 -0.12 19.33 14.97
CA GLU A 63 -0.18 19.86 16.32
C GLU A 63 0.64 21.15 16.47
N SER A 64 1.87 21.15 15.94
CA SER A 64 2.76 22.31 15.95
C SER A 64 2.18 23.48 15.14
N ALA A 65 1.61 23.22 13.96
CA ALA A 65 0.96 24.24 13.13
C ALA A 65 -0.24 24.89 13.84
N ILE A 66 -0.96 24.14 14.68
CA ILE A 66 -2.06 24.70 15.48
C ILE A 66 -1.53 25.48 16.70
N ASN A 67 -0.43 25.04 17.33
CA ASN A 67 0.12 25.67 18.55
C ASN A 67 0.98 26.91 18.29
N ASP A 68 1.77 26.92 17.21
CA ASP A 68 2.82 27.91 16.99
C ASP A 68 2.63 28.64 15.66
N VAL A 69 1.75 29.65 15.64
CA VAL A 69 1.65 30.60 14.52
C VAL A 69 2.84 31.60 14.55
N VAL A 70 3.59 31.71 15.65
CA VAL A 70 4.39 32.93 15.93
C VAL A 70 5.90 32.73 16.16
N ARG A 71 6.46 31.52 16.36
CA ARG A 71 7.86 31.41 16.86
C ARG A 71 8.78 30.32 16.31
N VAL A 72 8.48 29.70 15.18
CA VAL A 72 9.33 28.63 14.66
C VAL A 72 10.30 29.16 13.58
N LYS A 73 11.57 28.75 13.66
CA LYS A 73 12.58 29.01 12.61
C LYS A 73 12.11 28.37 11.30
N THR A 74 11.63 29.20 10.39
CA THR A 74 11.04 28.82 9.10
C THR A 74 11.92 27.88 8.28
N GLU A 75 13.25 28.04 8.35
CA GLU A 75 14.21 27.20 7.62
C GLU A 75 14.18 25.72 8.04
N LEU A 76 14.05 25.43 9.34
CA LEU A 76 14.00 24.05 9.84
C LEU A 76 12.68 23.36 9.46
N ILE A 77 11.58 24.11 9.44
CA ILE A 77 10.27 23.59 9.03
C ILE A 77 10.28 23.19 7.55
N ILE A 78 10.89 24.00 6.68
CA ILE A 78 10.91 23.73 5.24
C ILE A 78 11.63 22.41 4.95
N VAL A 79 12.78 22.18 5.58
CA VAL A 79 13.55 20.94 5.43
C VAL A 79 12.73 19.74 5.89
N ASP A 80 12.13 19.84 7.06
CA ASP A 80 11.30 18.78 7.64
C ASP A 80 10.08 18.43 6.79
N ILE A 81 9.34 19.44 6.31
CA ILE A 81 8.20 19.25 5.41
C ILE A 81 8.66 18.57 4.11
N SER A 82 9.79 19.01 3.56
CA SER A 82 10.33 18.42 2.33
C SER A 82 10.67 16.93 2.50
N LEU A 83 11.26 16.55 3.63
CA LEU A 83 11.58 15.16 3.97
C LEU A 83 10.32 14.31 4.10
N ILE A 84 9.29 14.80 4.80
CA ILE A 84 8.01 14.09 4.91
C ILE A 84 7.39 13.91 3.54
N PHE A 85 7.41 14.94 2.70
CA PHE A 85 6.82 14.87 1.37
C PHE A 85 7.51 13.80 0.51
N ILE A 86 8.84 13.71 0.59
CA ILE A 86 9.61 12.64 -0.05
C ILE A 86 9.19 11.26 0.48
N TYR A 87 9.02 11.09 1.79
CA TYR A 87 8.59 9.81 2.38
C TYR A 87 7.14 9.44 2.02
N VAL A 88 6.23 10.41 2.00
CA VAL A 88 4.83 10.22 1.60
C VAL A 88 4.76 9.81 0.13
N ILE A 89 5.45 10.53 -0.75
CA ILE A 89 5.52 10.18 -2.17
C ILE A 89 6.14 8.80 -2.37
N GLY A 90 7.26 8.52 -1.69
CA GLY A 90 7.94 7.22 -1.78
C GLY A 90 7.02 6.07 -1.36
N THR A 91 6.33 6.23 -0.24
CA THR A 91 5.33 5.26 0.24
C THR A 91 4.20 5.11 -0.77
N PHE A 92 3.65 6.21 -1.28
CA PHE A 92 2.58 6.17 -2.28
C PHE A 92 3.00 5.43 -3.55
N VAL A 93 4.21 5.68 -4.06
CA VAL A 93 4.76 4.98 -5.23
C VAL A 93 4.87 3.48 -4.98
N ILE A 94 5.36 3.06 -3.81
CA ILE A 94 5.44 1.62 -3.45
C ILE A 94 4.05 0.98 -3.52
N PHE A 95 3.05 1.59 -2.89
CA PHE A 95 1.68 1.07 -2.88
C PHE A 95 1.08 0.99 -4.28
N VAL A 96 1.24 2.03 -5.11
CA VAL A 96 0.74 2.02 -6.49
C VAL A 96 1.40 0.90 -7.29
N LYS A 97 2.72 0.69 -7.15
CA LYS A 97 3.42 -0.38 -7.86
C LYS A 97 3.01 -1.78 -7.39
N CYS A 98 2.78 -1.98 -6.09
CA CYS A 98 2.26 -3.24 -5.55
C CYS A 98 0.85 -3.55 -6.09
N ASP A 99 -0.03 -2.55 -6.13
CA ASP A 99 -1.39 -2.67 -6.68
C ASP A 99 -1.37 -3.01 -8.18
N ASP A 100 -0.51 -2.36 -8.97
CA ASP A 100 -0.37 -2.65 -10.40
C ASP A 100 0.07 -4.11 -10.64
N VAL A 101 0.96 -4.65 -9.79
CA VAL A 101 1.38 -6.06 -9.86
C VAL A 101 0.23 -6.99 -9.50
N LEU A 102 -0.54 -6.66 -8.47
CA LEU A 102 -1.69 -7.44 -8.03
C LEU A 102 -2.76 -7.53 -9.13
N LYS A 103 -3.09 -6.39 -9.76
CA LYS A 103 -4.02 -6.34 -10.90
C LYS A 103 -3.58 -7.20 -12.07
N GLU A 104 -2.30 -7.12 -12.45
CA GLU A 104 -1.77 -7.94 -13.54
C GLU A 104 -1.82 -9.44 -13.18
N ALA A 105 -1.60 -9.80 -11.92
CA ALA A 105 -1.72 -11.18 -11.45
C ALA A 105 -3.17 -11.69 -11.46
N GLU A 106 -4.14 -10.86 -11.06
CA GLU A 106 -5.57 -11.16 -11.13
C GLU A 106 -6.03 -11.40 -12.57
N GLU A 107 -5.57 -10.59 -13.52
CA GLU A 107 -5.88 -10.79 -14.94
C GLU A 107 -5.34 -12.11 -15.47
N ILE A 108 -4.10 -12.49 -15.12
CA ILE A 108 -3.54 -13.79 -15.50
C ILE A 108 -4.36 -14.92 -14.90
N PHE A 109 -4.78 -14.77 -13.64
CA PHE A 109 -5.61 -15.76 -12.96
C PHE A 109 -6.97 -15.93 -13.65
N TYR A 110 -7.62 -14.82 -14.02
CA TYR A 110 -8.86 -14.84 -14.79
C TYR A 110 -8.68 -15.54 -16.14
N LEU A 111 -7.59 -15.27 -16.87
CA LEU A 111 -7.27 -15.96 -18.12
C LEU A 111 -7.05 -17.46 -17.93
N LEU A 112 -6.34 -17.86 -16.88
CA LEU A 112 -6.14 -19.27 -16.52
C LEU A 112 -7.46 -19.97 -16.22
N GLN A 113 -8.38 -19.33 -15.47
CA GLN A 113 -9.71 -19.87 -15.22
C GLN A 113 -10.52 -20.02 -16.51
N LYS A 114 -10.45 -19.03 -17.41
CA LYS A 114 -11.12 -19.09 -18.72
C LYS A 114 -10.61 -20.24 -19.59
N ILE A 115 -9.30 -20.51 -19.57
CA ILE A 115 -8.69 -21.66 -20.26
C ILE A 115 -9.14 -22.98 -19.62
N LYS A 116 -9.14 -23.05 -18.29
CA LYS A 116 -9.62 -24.20 -17.51
C LYS A 116 -11.06 -24.56 -17.88
N ALA A 117 -11.95 -23.57 -17.96
CA ALA A 117 -13.36 -23.78 -18.31
C ALA A 117 -13.54 -24.33 -19.74
N LYS A 118 -12.65 -23.96 -20.68
CA LYS A 118 -12.73 -24.41 -22.07
C LYS A 118 -12.17 -25.80 -22.32
N ASN A 119 -11.29 -26.32 -21.46
CA ASN A 119 -10.50 -27.51 -21.79
C ASN A 119 -10.31 -28.43 -20.58
N LYS A 120 -11.23 -29.39 -20.39
CA LYS A 120 -11.24 -30.35 -19.26
C LYS A 120 -9.94 -31.14 -19.13
N LYS A 121 -9.23 -31.46 -20.22
CA LYS A 121 -7.93 -32.15 -20.17
C LYS A 121 -6.79 -31.33 -19.56
N LEU A 122 -6.88 -29.99 -19.61
CA LEU A 122 -5.92 -29.08 -18.98
C LEU A 122 -6.30 -28.75 -17.53
N GLN A 123 -7.45 -29.20 -17.06
CA GLN A 123 -7.96 -28.92 -15.73
C GLN A 123 -7.04 -29.48 -14.65
N ASP A 124 -6.54 -30.70 -14.80
CA ASP A 124 -5.68 -31.36 -13.81
C ASP A 124 -4.31 -30.67 -13.67
N VAL A 125 -3.78 -30.09 -14.75
CA VAL A 125 -2.49 -29.37 -14.73
C VAL A 125 -2.61 -27.98 -14.10
N ILE A 126 -3.79 -27.35 -14.22
CA ILE A 126 -4.05 -26.01 -13.68
C ILE A 126 -4.43 -26.09 -12.19
N VAL A 127 -5.25 -27.07 -11.80
CA VAL A 127 -5.83 -27.18 -10.44
C VAL A 127 -4.76 -27.27 -9.35
N THR A 128 -3.60 -27.87 -9.63
CA THR A 128 -2.52 -27.99 -8.62
C THR A 128 -1.85 -26.65 -8.29
N ASN A 129 -1.99 -25.61 -9.12
CA ASN A 129 -1.24 -24.35 -9.02
C ASN A 129 -2.12 -23.09 -8.83
N VAL A 130 -3.41 -23.24 -8.53
CA VAL A 130 -4.40 -22.13 -8.47
C VAL A 130 -4.32 -21.27 -7.20
N TYR A 131 -3.53 -21.63 -6.19
CA TYR A 131 -3.42 -20.89 -4.92
C TYR A 131 -2.28 -19.85 -4.88
N VAL A 132 -1.91 -19.27 -6.02
CA VAL A 132 -0.63 -18.57 -6.18
C VAL A 132 -0.78 -17.07 -6.44
N LEU A 133 -1.93 -16.46 -6.11
CA LEU A 133 -2.03 -15.00 -6.21
C LEU A 133 -1.03 -14.33 -5.25
N PRO A 134 -0.20 -13.39 -5.76
CA PRO A 134 0.70 -12.62 -4.91
C PRO A 134 -0.15 -11.78 -3.95
N LYS A 135 0.17 -11.82 -2.66
CA LYS A 135 -0.42 -10.93 -1.67
C LYS A 135 0.67 -10.05 -1.13
N PHE A 136 0.59 -8.74 -1.36
CA PHE A 136 1.54 -7.80 -0.77
C PHE A 136 1.07 -7.39 0.62
N SER A 137 1.94 -7.50 1.63
CA SER A 137 1.60 -7.14 3.01
C SER A 137 2.77 -6.54 3.77
N ALA A 138 2.46 -5.58 4.64
CA ALA A 138 3.43 -4.99 5.56
C ALA A 138 3.47 -5.81 6.85
N ALA A 139 4.48 -6.67 6.99
CA ALA A 139 4.71 -7.52 8.17
C ALA A 139 3.47 -8.30 8.63
N LYS A 140 2.58 -8.66 7.68
CA LYS A 140 1.27 -9.31 7.90
C LYS A 140 0.24 -8.48 8.70
N PHE A 141 0.54 -7.24 9.08
CA PHE A 141 -0.40 -6.35 9.77
C PHE A 141 -1.48 -5.81 8.84
N PHE A 142 -1.10 -5.39 7.62
CA PHE A 142 -2.04 -4.90 6.62
C PHE A 142 -1.62 -5.27 5.20
N SER A 143 -2.59 -5.35 4.30
CA SER A 143 -2.35 -5.52 2.86
C SER A 143 -1.99 -4.19 2.20
N LEU A 144 -1.04 -4.25 1.26
CA LEU A 144 -0.60 -3.10 0.47
C LEU A 144 -1.55 -2.87 -0.71
N GLU A 145 -2.78 -2.46 -0.37
CA GLU A 145 -3.84 -2.12 -1.33
C GLU A 145 -4.01 -0.60 -1.40
N LYS A 146 -4.47 -0.08 -2.55
CA LYS A 146 -4.80 1.36 -2.69
C LYS A 146 -5.78 1.84 -1.62
N ALA A 147 -6.75 1.00 -1.23
CA ALA A 147 -7.72 1.31 -0.18
C ALA A 147 -7.07 1.55 1.19
N THR A 148 -5.94 0.89 1.48
CA THR A 148 -5.22 1.05 2.75
C THR A 148 -4.67 2.47 2.91
N ILE A 149 -4.20 3.10 1.82
CA ILE A 149 -3.75 4.50 1.85
C ILE A 149 -4.89 5.44 2.23
N PHE A 150 -6.06 5.28 1.61
CA PHE A 150 -7.22 6.10 1.91
C PHE A 150 -7.71 5.91 3.35
N LYS A 151 -7.67 4.67 3.87
CA LYS A 151 -7.99 4.40 5.28
C LYS A 151 -7.02 5.09 6.24
N MET A 152 -5.72 5.05 5.94
CA MET A 152 -4.70 5.74 6.75
C MET A 152 -4.89 7.25 6.71
N LEU A 153 -5.11 7.84 5.53
CA LEU A 153 -5.35 9.27 5.38
C LEU A 153 -6.62 9.70 6.12
N SER A 154 -7.70 8.93 5.99
CA SER A 154 -8.95 9.19 6.71
C SER A 154 -8.74 9.16 8.22
N SER A 155 -8.01 8.16 8.73
CA SER A 155 -7.70 8.06 10.16
C SER A 155 -6.88 9.27 10.63
N LEU A 156 -5.87 9.70 9.86
CA LEU A 156 -5.08 10.89 10.16
C LEU A 156 -5.94 12.15 10.21
N ILE A 157 -6.82 12.36 9.22
CA ILE A 157 -7.74 13.50 9.19
C ILE A 157 -8.64 13.47 10.43
N THR A 158 -9.20 12.32 10.81
CA THR A 158 -10.01 12.19 12.02
C THR A 158 -9.22 12.59 13.27
N PHE A 159 -7.98 12.13 13.42
CA PHE A 159 -7.13 12.54 14.56
C PHE A 159 -6.88 14.04 14.59
N VAL A 160 -6.56 14.64 13.44
CA VAL A 160 -6.34 16.09 13.33
C VAL A 160 -7.60 16.86 13.70
N LEU A 161 -8.78 16.43 13.23
CA LEU A 161 -10.06 17.05 13.58
C LEU A 161 -10.35 16.97 15.08
N VAL A 162 -10.08 15.82 15.71
CA VAL A 162 -10.25 15.66 17.16
C VAL A 162 -9.31 16.60 17.94
N ILE A 163 -8.03 16.69 17.56
CA ILE A 163 -7.08 17.62 18.18
C ILE A 163 -7.56 19.07 18.02
N PHE A 164 -8.05 19.43 16.84
CA PHE A 164 -8.58 20.76 16.57
C PHE A 164 -9.81 21.07 17.44
N GLN A 165 -10.78 20.15 17.51
CA GLN A 165 -11.98 20.28 18.34
C GLN A 165 -11.65 20.41 19.83
N LEU A 166 -10.72 19.59 20.34
CA LEU A 166 -10.29 19.64 21.74
C LEU A 166 -9.66 20.99 22.10
N LYS A 167 -8.87 21.56 21.18
CA LYS A 167 -8.27 22.88 21.39
C LYS A 167 -9.30 24.01 21.32
N PHE A 168 -10.20 23.96 20.35
CA PHE A 168 -11.29 24.93 20.24
C PHE A 168 -12.16 24.94 21.50
N LEU A 169 -12.56 23.76 21.99
CA LEU A 169 -13.33 23.63 23.22
C LEU A 169 -12.57 24.17 24.46
N MET A 170 -11.27 23.90 24.58
CA MET A 170 -10.47 24.45 25.67
C MET A 170 -10.36 25.96 25.62
N TRP A 171 -10.29 26.56 24.42
CA TRP A 171 -10.26 28.01 24.25
C TRP A 171 -11.56 28.64 24.77
N ASP A 172 -12.72 28.13 24.35
CA ASP A 172 -14.04 28.65 24.75
C ASP A 172 -14.23 28.60 26.28
N VAL A 173 -13.79 27.50 26.91
CA VAL A 173 -13.83 27.34 28.38
C VAL A 173 -12.94 28.36 29.08
N PHE A 174 -11.78 28.69 28.51
CA PHE A 174 -10.85 29.66 29.08
C PHE A 174 -11.37 31.10 28.94
N ASP A 175 -12.01 31.43 27.82
CA ASP A 175 -12.60 32.76 27.58
C ASP A 175 -13.80 33.02 28.50
N GLU A 176 -14.67 32.03 28.70
CA GLU A 176 -15.76 32.12 29.67
C GLU A 176 -15.28 32.29 31.12
N ALA A 177 -14.16 31.65 31.49
CA ALA A 177 -13.59 31.79 32.82
C ALA A 177 -13.00 33.19 33.05
N HIS A 178 -12.58 33.88 31.99
CA HIS A 178 -12.02 35.22 32.08
C HIS A 178 -13.09 36.31 32.19
N HIS A 179 -14.27 36.10 31.60
CA HIS A 179 -15.42 37.02 31.67
C HIS A 179 -16.25 36.94 32.96
N ARG A 180 -16.04 35.92 33.80
CA ARG A 180 -16.73 35.77 35.11
C ARG A 180 -15.95 36.35 36.31
N LYS A 181 -14.81 37.00 36.10
CA LYS A 181 -14.06 37.74 37.12
C LYS A 181 -14.22 39.24 36.91
#